data_AF-A0A835HLL5-F1
#
_entry.id   AF-A0A835HLL5-F1
#
_cell.length_a   1.000
_cell.length_b   1.000
_cell.length_c   1.000
_cell.angle_alpha   90.00
_cell.angle_beta   90.00
_cell.angle_gamma   90.00
#
_symmetry.space_group_name_H-M   'P 1'
#
loop_
_entity.id
_entity.type
_entity.pdbx_description
1 polymer ?
#
loop_
_entity_poly.entity_id
_entity_poly.type
_entity_poly.pdbx_seq_one_letter_code
_entity_poly.pdbx_strand_id
1 'polypeptide(L)'
;MVEETDLPQLNYFNLVIKEAMRLHPPAPLLVPRETTENCKIQGYNIPAKTRVFINAKSIATDPRIWDNPEEFWPEPFLDTSNDFMGKDYKFVPFGCGRRSWPGIYFALVLIELVLANLLHCFNLN
;
A
#
# COMPACT_ATOMS: atom_id res chain seq x y z
N MET A 1 6.08 26.23 -7.23
CA MET A 1 6.62 24.85 -7.21
C MET A 1 6.42 24.36 -5.79
N VAL A 2 5.87 23.16 -5.61
CA VAL A 2 5.59 22.57 -4.30
C VAL A 2 6.89 22.06 -3.70
N GLU A 3 7.17 22.42 -2.45
CA GLU A 3 8.35 21.99 -1.70
C GLU A 3 8.00 20.88 -0.70
N GLU A 4 9.02 20.19 -0.16
CA GLU A 4 8.80 19.08 0.78
C GLU A 4 8.07 19.53 2.05
N THR A 5 8.32 20.76 2.50
CA THR A 5 7.66 21.38 3.65
C THR A 5 6.18 21.66 3.45
N ASP A 6 5.70 21.66 2.20
CA ASP A 6 4.28 21.88 1.89
C ASP A 6 3.47 20.58 1.99
N LEU A 7 4.12 19.42 1.82
CA LEU A 7 3.46 18.10 1.76
C LEU A 7 2.55 17.79 2.97
N PRO A 8 2.93 18.10 4.23
CA PRO A 8 2.07 17.84 5.38
C PRO A 8 0.73 18.59 5.37
N GLN A 9 0.58 19.63 4.53
CA GLN A 9 -0.66 20.39 4.40
C GLN A 9 -1.59 19.81 3.31
N LEU A 10 -1.08 18.93 2.45
CA LEU A 10 -1.80 18.36 1.31
C LEU A 10 -2.60 17.09 1.71
N ASN A 11 -3.48 17.23 2.70
CA ASN A 11 -4.16 16.10 3.32
C ASN A 11 -4.94 15.22 2.31
N TYR A 12 -5.75 15.82 1.43
CA TYR A 12 -6.54 15.07 0.45
C TYR A 12 -5.65 14.36 -0.59
N PHE A 13 -4.54 15.00 -0.97
CA PHE A 13 -3.58 14.43 -1.91
C PHE A 13 -2.92 13.15 -1.36
N ASN A 14 -2.63 13.10 -0.05
CA ASN A 14 -2.16 11.88 0.59
C ASN A 14 -3.19 10.73 0.50
N LEU A 15 -4.49 11.04 0.61
CA LEU A 15 -5.57 10.04 0.44
C LEU A 15 -5.61 9.51 -0.99
N VAL A 16 -5.48 10.39 -1.99
CA VAL A 16 -5.40 10.02 -3.41
C VAL A 16 -4.23 9.07 -3.65
N ILE A 17 -3.06 9.31 -3.05
CA ILE A 17 -1.91 8.41 -3.16
C ILE A 17 -2.16 7.08 -2.48
N LYS A 18 -2.77 7.06 -1.28
CA LYS A 18 -3.16 5.81 -0.60
C LYS A 18 -4.10 4.99 -1.48
N GLU A 19 -5.09 5.63 -2.08
CA GLU A 19 -6.07 4.97 -2.92
C GLU A 19 -5.47 4.45 -4.22
N ALA A 20 -4.58 5.23 -4.85
CA ALA A 20 -3.80 4.76 -5.99
C ALA A 20 -2.97 3.53 -5.65
N MET A 21 -2.31 3.50 -4.48
CA MET A 21 -1.53 2.35 -4.04
C MET A 21 -2.37 1.16 -3.59
N ARG A 22 -3.61 1.38 -3.12
CA ARG A 22 -4.57 0.31 -2.82
C ARG A 22 -4.96 -0.38 -4.13
N LEU A 23 -5.45 0.38 -5.11
CA LEU A 23 -5.90 -0.18 -6.38
C LEU A 23 -4.76 -0.72 -7.24
N HIS A 24 -3.58 -0.09 -7.18
CA HIS A 24 -2.43 -0.41 -8.01
C HIS A 24 -1.17 -0.62 -7.16
N PRO A 25 -1.11 -1.68 -6.33
CA PRO A 25 0.08 -1.96 -5.55
C PRO A 25 1.26 -2.25 -6.48
N PRO A 26 2.42 -1.59 -6.32
CA PRO A 26 3.58 -1.76 -7.20
C PRO A 26 4.07 -3.21 -7.29
N ALA A 27 3.88 -4.00 -6.23
CA ALA A 27 4.15 -5.43 -6.20
C ALA A 27 2.88 -6.22 -5.82
N PRO A 28 2.01 -6.58 -6.79
CA PRO A 28 0.72 -7.23 -6.53
C PRO A 28 0.78 -8.53 -5.70
N LEU A 29 1.89 -9.28 -5.79
CA LEU A 29 2.13 -10.52 -5.04
C LEU A 29 3.20 -10.38 -3.93
N LEU A 30 3.67 -9.15 -3.68
CA LEU A 30 4.83 -8.80 -2.87
C LEU A 30 6.09 -9.63 -3.22
N VAL A 31 7.15 -9.48 -2.43
CA VAL A 31 8.35 -10.30 -2.55
C VAL A 31 8.07 -11.68 -1.93
N PRO A 32 8.33 -12.79 -2.64
CA PRO A 32 8.10 -14.14 -2.13
C PRO A 32 8.84 -14.36 -0.81
N ARG A 33 8.18 -15.06 0.12
CA ARG A 33 8.80 -15.54 1.35
C ARG A 33 9.01 -17.05 1.27
N GLU A 34 9.85 -17.56 2.15
CA GLU A 34 10.10 -18.99 2.29
C GLU A 34 9.96 -19.37 3.76
N THR A 35 9.25 -20.47 4.04
CA THR A 35 9.17 -21.02 5.40
C THR A 35 10.52 -21.59 5.81
N THR A 36 10.99 -21.26 7.01
CA THR A 36 12.26 -21.77 7.56
C THR A 36 12.12 -23.14 8.20
N GLU A 37 10.91 -23.48 8.64
CA GLU A 37 10.56 -24.72 9.32
C GLU A 37 9.14 -25.15 8.97
N ASN A 38 8.76 -26.37 9.35
CA ASN A 38 7.39 -26.83 9.23
C ASN A 38 6.49 -25.99 10.15
N CYS A 39 5.41 -25.45 9.64
CA CYS A 39 4.46 -24.66 10.43
C CYS A 39 3.02 -25.00 10.10
N LYS A 40 2.09 -24.47 10.90
CA LYS A 40 0.65 -24.63 10.68
C LYS A 40 -0.01 -23.26 10.52
N ILE A 41 -0.72 -23.05 9.42
CA ILE A 41 -1.48 -21.81 9.17
C ILE A 41 -2.94 -22.20 8.93
N GLN A 42 -3.86 -21.68 9.74
CA GLN A 42 -5.31 -21.95 9.61
C GLN A 42 -5.64 -23.46 9.50
N GLY A 43 -4.90 -24.30 10.22
CA GLY A 43 -5.08 -25.76 10.20
C GLY A 43 -4.31 -26.51 9.10
N TYR A 44 -3.74 -25.82 8.11
CA TYR A 44 -2.93 -26.41 7.05
C TYR A 44 -1.49 -26.64 7.52
N ASN A 45 -0.94 -27.83 7.28
CA ASN A 45 0.48 -28.11 7.49
C ASN A 45 1.29 -27.59 6.30
N ILE A 46 2.23 -26.69 6.56
CA ILE A 46 3.11 -26.09 5.56
C ILE A 46 4.52 -26.59 5.82
N PRO A 47 5.11 -27.39 4.91
CA PRO A 47 6.50 -27.82 5.05
C PRO A 47 7.49 -26.65 5.05
N ALA A 48 8.66 -26.87 5.66
CA ALA A 48 9.82 -26.01 5.45
C ALA A 48 10.13 -25.88 3.96
N LYS A 49 10.76 -24.77 3.55
CA LYS A 49 11.11 -24.47 2.15
C LYS A 49 9.91 -24.25 1.22
N THR A 50 8.72 -24.03 1.78
CA THR A 50 7.55 -23.65 1.00
C THR A 50 7.63 -22.17 0.65
N ARG A 51 7.49 -21.85 -0.65
CA ARG A 51 7.38 -20.47 -1.11
C ARG A 51 5.98 -19.93 -0.82
N VAL A 52 5.91 -18.75 -0.21
CA VAL A 52 4.67 -18.08 0.18
C VAL A 52 4.59 -16.74 -0.55
N PHE A 53 3.46 -16.52 -1.21
CA PHE A 53 3.12 -15.25 -1.86
C PHE A 53 1.97 -14.59 -1.10
N ILE A 54 2.02 -13.27 -0.97
CA ILE A 54 0.93 -12.49 -0.39
C ILE A 54 0.27 -11.75 -1.54
N ASN A 55 -0.97 -12.12 -1.85
CA ASN A 55 -1.71 -11.48 -2.93
C ASN A 55 -2.30 -10.14 -2.47
N ALA A 56 -1.44 -9.11 -2.41
CA ALA A 56 -1.80 -7.77 -2.00
C ALA A 56 -2.88 -7.17 -2.90
N LYS A 57 -2.86 -7.44 -4.22
CA LYS A 57 -3.91 -6.95 -5.13
C LYS A 57 -5.28 -7.54 -4.78
N SER A 58 -5.37 -8.85 -4.54
CA SER A 58 -6.65 -9.45 -4.14
C SER A 58 -7.14 -8.97 -2.78
N ILE A 59 -6.25 -8.71 -1.82
CA ILE A 59 -6.64 -8.10 -0.53
C ILE A 59 -7.18 -6.69 -0.76
N ALA A 60 -6.49 -5.92 -1.59
CA ALA A 60 -6.82 -4.52 -1.84
C ALA A 60 -8.13 -4.34 -2.60
N THR A 61 -8.59 -5.34 -3.35
CA THR A 61 -9.89 -5.30 -4.04
C THR A 61 -10.90 -6.36 -3.56
N ASP A 62 -10.73 -6.89 -2.34
CA ASP A 62 -11.67 -7.84 -1.77
C ASP A 62 -12.98 -7.13 -1.35
N PRO A 63 -14.15 -7.47 -1.93
CA PRO A 63 -15.43 -6.84 -1.58
C PRO A 63 -15.90 -7.14 -0.15
N ARG A 64 -15.26 -8.09 0.54
CA ARG A 64 -15.51 -8.36 1.96
C ARG A 64 -14.75 -7.42 2.90
N ILE A 65 -13.77 -6.69 2.36
CA ILE A 65 -12.87 -5.81 3.10
C ILE A 65 -13.12 -4.35 2.72
N TRP A 66 -13.37 -4.08 1.44
CA TRP A 66 -13.55 -2.76 0.86
C TRP A 66 -14.92 -2.65 0.18
N ASP A 67 -15.67 -1.60 0.50
CA ASP A 67 -16.88 -1.24 -0.24
C ASP A 67 -16.49 -0.67 -1.61
N ASN A 68 -17.22 -1.08 -2.67
CA ASN A 68 -16.94 -0.72 -4.06
C ASN A 68 -15.44 -0.86 -4.42
N PRO A 69 -14.85 -2.06 -4.27
CA PRO A 69 -13.39 -2.25 -4.22
C PRO A 69 -12.63 -1.87 -5.49
N GLU A 70 -13.31 -1.74 -6.63
CA GLU A 70 -12.72 -1.37 -7.92
C GLU A 70 -12.89 0.13 -8.26
N GLU A 71 -13.68 0.87 -7.48
CA GLU A 71 -13.81 2.32 -7.64
C GLU A 71 -12.58 3.02 -7.05
N PHE A 72 -12.13 4.09 -7.71
CA PHE A 72 -11.13 5.00 -7.17
C PHE A 72 -11.83 5.99 -6.26
N TRP A 73 -11.83 5.70 -4.96
CA TRP A 73 -12.56 6.45 -3.95
C TRP A 73 -11.67 6.68 -2.73
N PRO A 74 -11.00 7.86 -2.60
CA PRO A 74 -10.05 8.13 -1.51
C PRO A 74 -10.67 8.34 -0.13
N GLU A 75 -11.94 8.73 -0.06
CA GLU A 75 -12.63 9.12 1.17
C GLU A 75 -12.66 8.07 2.29
N PRO A 76 -12.70 6.74 2.03
CA PRO A 76 -12.57 5.72 3.08
C PRO A 76 -11.30 5.87 3.92
N PHE A 77 -10.24 6.48 3.38
CA PHE A 77 -9.02 6.70 4.15
C PHE A 77 -9.13 7.84 5.17
N LEU A 78 -10.12 8.73 5.08
CA LEU A 78 -10.32 9.86 6.02
C LEU A 78 -10.47 9.41 7.47
N ASP A 79 -11.26 8.34 7.67
CA ASP A 79 -11.63 7.85 8.99
C ASP A 79 -10.73 6.71 9.49
N THR A 80 -9.60 6.47 8.80
CA THR A 80 -8.72 5.36 9.10
C THR A 80 -7.38 5.84 9.64
N SER A 81 -6.85 5.12 10.64
CA SER A 81 -5.46 5.28 11.06
C SER A 81 -4.48 4.51 10.16
N ASN A 82 -4.91 4.14 8.96
CA ASN A 82 -4.13 3.29 8.06
C ASN A 82 -2.94 4.08 7.53
N ASP A 83 -1.75 3.60 7.89
CA ASP A 83 -0.47 4.10 7.40
C ASP A 83 0.12 3.13 6.37
N PHE A 84 1.12 3.61 5.63
CA PHE A 84 1.87 2.80 4.66
C PHE A 84 2.76 1.74 5.32
N MET A 85 2.79 1.67 6.66
CA MET A 85 3.68 0.77 7.41
C MET A 85 3.13 -0.65 7.54
N GLY A 86 1.93 -0.91 7.00
CA GLY A 86 1.31 -2.24 7.01
C GLY A 86 0.90 -2.68 8.42
N LYS A 87 0.47 -1.74 9.26
CA LYS A 87 -0.14 -2.03 10.58
C LYS A 87 -1.55 -2.60 10.44
N ASP A 88 -2.27 -2.18 9.39
CA ASP A 88 -3.53 -2.80 8.97
C ASP A 88 -3.28 -3.71 7.77
N TYR A 89 -3.57 -5.01 7.91
CA TYR A 89 -3.36 -6.00 6.86
C TYR A 89 -4.29 -5.84 5.65
N LYS A 90 -5.34 -5.01 5.76
CA LYS A 90 -6.19 -4.63 4.62
C LYS A 90 -5.45 -3.76 3.60
N PHE A 91 -4.37 -3.08 4.03
CA PHE A 91 -3.59 -2.14 3.22
C PHE A 91 -2.08 -2.37 3.41
N VAL A 92 -1.47 -3.14 2.52
CA VAL A 92 -0.05 -3.54 2.60
C VAL A 92 0.74 -3.28 1.31
N PRO A 93 0.69 -2.05 0.73
CA PRO A 93 1.34 -1.76 -0.55
C PRO A 93 2.87 -1.96 -0.52
N PHE A 94 3.48 -1.90 0.66
CA PHE A 94 4.92 -2.11 0.88
C PHE A 94 5.23 -3.33 1.76
N GLY A 95 4.26 -4.22 1.92
CA GLY A 95 4.32 -5.34 2.86
C GLY A 95 4.30 -4.89 4.33
N CYS A 96 4.55 -5.84 5.23
CA CYS A 96 4.46 -5.62 6.67
C CYS A 96 5.50 -6.46 7.45
N GLY A 97 5.65 -6.13 8.74
CA GLY A 97 6.48 -6.88 9.69
C GLY A 97 7.99 -6.86 9.38
N ARG A 98 8.72 -7.91 9.76
CA ARG A 98 10.21 -7.96 9.71
C ARG A 98 10.84 -7.71 8.33
N ARG A 99 10.08 -7.84 7.25
CA ARG A 99 10.56 -7.55 5.89
C ARG A 99 9.57 -6.65 5.13
N SER A 100 8.93 -5.73 5.83
CA SER A 100 8.37 -4.55 5.20
C SER A 100 9.48 -3.82 4.45
N TRP A 101 9.11 -3.10 3.40
CA TRP A 101 10.11 -2.38 2.62
C TRP A 101 10.75 -1.26 3.46
N PRO A 102 12.09 -1.16 3.55
CA PRO A 102 12.73 -0.12 4.35
C PRO A 102 12.69 1.28 3.70
N GLY A 103 12.38 1.37 2.40
CA GLY A 103 12.40 2.61 1.64
C GLY A 103 11.10 3.43 1.66
N ILE A 104 10.12 3.08 2.50
CA ILE A 104 8.76 3.65 2.47
C ILE A 104 8.80 5.19 2.55
N TYR A 105 9.45 5.75 3.57
CA TYR A 105 9.46 7.20 3.77
C TYR A 105 10.13 7.96 2.62
N PHE A 106 11.25 7.45 2.11
CA PHE A 106 11.94 8.06 0.97
C PHE A 106 11.06 8.08 -0.27
N ALA A 107 10.37 6.96 -0.56
CA ALA A 107 9.52 6.87 -1.73
C ALA A 107 8.28 7.74 -1.62
N LEU A 108 7.67 7.83 -0.43
CA LEU A 108 6.49 8.66 -0.23
C LEU A 108 6.81 10.14 -0.51
N VAL A 109 7.90 10.67 0.05
CA VAL A 109 8.34 12.04 -0.24
C VAL A 109 8.56 12.25 -1.74
N LEU A 110 9.25 11.32 -2.41
CA LEU A 110 9.51 11.43 -3.85
C LEU A 110 8.21 11.40 -4.68
N ILE A 111 7.31 10.47 -4.40
CA ILE A 111 6.03 10.32 -5.09
C ILE A 111 5.17 11.57 -4.89
N GLU A 112 5.07 12.03 -3.65
CA GLU A 112 4.31 13.21 -3.27
C GLU A 112 4.86 14.47 -3.97
N LEU A 113 6.17 14.72 -3.91
CA LEU A 113 6.80 15.87 -4.57
C LEU A 113 6.61 15.86 -6.09
N VAL A 114 6.85 14.73 -6.74
CA VAL A 114 6.77 14.63 -8.21
C VAL A 114 5.33 14.84 -8.66
N LEU A 115 4.36 14.16 -8.03
CA LEU A 115 2.96 14.28 -8.40
C LEU A 115 2.39 15.65 -8.06
N ALA A 116 2.71 16.21 -6.89
CA ALA A 116 2.22 17.54 -6.51
C ALA A 116 2.73 18.62 -7.46
N ASN A 117 4.00 18.56 -7.85
CA ASN A 117 4.55 19.51 -8.82
C ASN A 117 3.99 19.33 -10.22
N LEU A 118 3.76 18.09 -10.64
CA LEU A 118 3.18 17.82 -11.95
C LEU A 118 1.74 18.34 -12.04
N LEU A 119 0.92 18.13 -11.01
CA LEU A 119 -0.45 18.65 -10.94
C LEU A 119 -0.51 20.16 -10.70
N HIS A 120 0.48 20.74 -10.02
CA HIS A 120 0.56 22.19 -9.80
C HIS A 120 0.96 22.95 -11.07
N CYS A 121 1.87 22.39 -11.87
CA CYS A 121 2.41 23.05 -13.05
C CYS A 121 1.64 22.73 -14.35
N PHE A 122 0.90 21.62 -14.39
CA PHE A 122 0.26 21.13 -15.61
C PHE A 122 -1.18 20.69 -15.35
N ASN A 123 -2.05 20.97 -16.32
CA ASN A 123 -3.36 20.33 -16.41
C ASN A 123 -3.21 19.04 -17.22
N LEU A 124 -3.52 17.91 -16.58
CA LEU A 124 -3.56 16.60 -17.23
C LEU A 124 -4.97 16.38 -17.78
N ASN A 125 -5.23 16.89 -18.99
CA ASN A 125 -6.47 16.69 -19.73
C ASN A 125 -6.21 15.89 -21.00
#